data_AF-F7KZV0-F1
#
_entry.id   AF-F7KZV0-F1
#
_cell.length_a   1.000
_cell.length_b   1.000
_cell.length_c   1.000
_cell.angle_alpha   90.00
_cell.angle_beta   90.00
_cell.angle_gamma   90.00
#
_symmetry.space_group_name_H-M   'P 1'
#
loop_
_entity.id
_entity.type
_entity.pdbx_description
1 polymer ?
#
loop_
_entity_poly.entity_id
_entity_poly.type
_entity_poly.pdbx_seq_one_letter_code
_entity_poly.pdbx_strand_id
1 'polypeptide(L)'
;MENKKYPSSVVIKFLACSLIGIFLFFVPISLNGKSTIPLDHIVNFVLKIPYFREVYGTLVIIIGVFLPFYKKTWNKNTTSMVFSILKILALPFLFMVLLNKGPEFLMKKDVIPFIWNKIVIPVTTIVPVGSIFLSLIISYGLMEFVGVFMRPIMKPIWKTPGRSAIDAVASFVGSYSLALLITNRVYKEGKYTNKEAVIIATGFSFYL
;
A
#
# COMPACT_ATOMS: atom_id res chain seq x y z
N MET A 1 30.50 -11.28 -26.05
CA MET A 1 29.25 -10.68 -25.55
C MET A 1 28.21 -10.87 -26.63
N GLU A 2 27.29 -11.82 -26.44
CA GLU A 2 26.27 -12.16 -27.43
C GLU A 2 25.26 -11.01 -27.54
N ASN A 3 25.18 -10.37 -28.71
CA ASN A 3 24.36 -9.19 -28.95
C ASN A 3 22.89 -9.63 -29.16
N LYS A 4 22.23 -10.07 -28.08
CA LYS A 4 20.80 -10.42 -28.10
C LYS A 4 19.99 -9.15 -28.38
N LYS A 5 19.59 -8.96 -29.64
CA LYS A 5 18.60 -7.96 -30.04
C LYS A 5 17.27 -8.32 -29.38
N TYR A 6 16.91 -7.58 -28.33
CA TYR A 6 15.57 -7.68 -27.74
C TYR A 6 14.52 -7.26 -28.79
N PRO A 7 13.38 -7.95 -28.87
CA PRO A 7 12.30 -7.53 -29.76
C PRO A 7 11.85 -6.13 -29.37
N SER A 8 11.72 -5.23 -30.36
CA SER A 8 11.29 -3.83 -30.17
C SER A 8 9.96 -3.74 -29.42
N SER A 9 9.06 -4.72 -29.59
CA SER A 9 7.81 -4.82 -28.85
C SER A 9 7.98 -4.99 -27.34
N VAL A 10 9.03 -5.68 -26.87
CA VAL A 10 9.32 -5.86 -25.44
C VAL A 10 9.87 -4.57 -24.85
N VAL A 11 10.76 -3.89 -25.59
CA VAL A 11 11.33 -2.60 -25.16
C VAL A 11 10.23 -1.53 -25.08
N ILE A 12 9.32 -1.48 -26.05
CA ILE A 12 8.17 -0.56 -26.03
C ILE A 12 7.22 -0.87 -24.86
N LYS A 13 6.90 -2.15 -24.62
CA LYS A 13 6.06 -2.55 -23.47
C LYS A 13 6.71 -2.21 -22.14
N PHE A 14 8.02 -2.44 -22.01
CA PHE A 14 8.81 -2.07 -20.85
C PHE A 14 8.75 -0.56 -20.62
N LEU A 15 9.06 0.25 -21.64
CA LEU A 15 9.05 1.71 -21.56
C LEU A 15 7.66 2.26 -21.25
N ALA A 16 6.62 1.80 -21.94
CA ALA A 16 5.26 2.26 -21.73
C ALA A 16 4.76 1.93 -20.31
N CYS A 17 4.92 0.69 -19.85
CA CYS A 17 4.49 0.31 -18.49
C CYS A 17 5.33 1.01 -17.41
N SER A 18 6.62 1.21 -17.66
CA SER A 18 7.50 1.97 -16.78
C SER A 18 7.06 3.43 -16.66
N LEU A 19 6.81 4.11 -17.78
CA LEU A 19 6.35 5.50 -17.80
C LEU A 19 5.00 5.65 -17.10
N ILE A 20 4.05 4.73 -17.33
CA ILE A 20 2.76 4.72 -16.66
C ILE A 20 2.94 4.52 -15.14
N GLY A 21 3.79 3.57 -14.73
CA GLY A 21 4.10 3.34 -13.33
C GLY A 21 4.74 4.56 -12.66
N ILE A 22 5.71 5.19 -13.33
CA ILE A 22 6.35 6.42 -12.84
C ILE A 22 5.30 7.52 -12.67
N PHE A 23 4.50 7.76 -13.70
CA PHE A 23 3.48 8.79 -13.70
C PHE A 23 2.47 8.60 -12.56
N LEU A 24 1.93 7.38 -12.41
CA LEU A 24 0.89 7.11 -11.41
C LEU A 24 1.36 7.22 -9.96
N PHE A 25 2.63 6.93 -9.68
CA PHE A 25 3.17 6.88 -8.32
C PHE A 25 4.04 8.07 -7.92
N PHE A 26 4.62 8.80 -8.87
CA PHE A 26 5.66 9.78 -8.59
C PHE A 26 5.41 11.17 -9.15
N VAL A 27 4.46 11.34 -10.07
CA VAL A 27 4.17 12.64 -10.66
C VAL A 27 2.95 13.24 -9.96
N PRO A 28 3.12 14.17 -8.99
CA PRO A 28 1.98 14.80 -8.36
C PRO A 28 1.20 15.63 -9.39
N ILE A 29 -0.12 15.46 -9.40
CA ILE A 29 -1.03 16.25 -10.23
C ILE A 29 -1.93 17.08 -9.32
N SER A 30 -2.18 18.32 -9.72
CA SER A 30 -3.11 19.19 -9.00
C SER A 30 -4.49 19.07 -9.64
N LEU A 31 -5.42 18.38 -8.98
CA LEU A 31 -6.84 18.38 -9.35
C LEU A 31 -7.67 18.92 -8.19
N ASN A 32 -8.60 19.83 -8.48
CA ASN A 32 -9.48 20.45 -7.48
C ASN A 32 -8.76 21.04 -6.25
N GLY A 33 -7.61 21.69 -6.47
CA GLY A 33 -6.85 22.40 -5.42
C GLY A 33 -6.06 21.49 -4.47
N LYS A 34 -6.00 20.17 -4.71
CA LYS A 34 -5.13 19.23 -3.98
C LYS A 34 -4.07 18.69 -4.92
N SER A 35 -2.81 18.84 -4.55
CA SER A 35 -1.67 18.30 -5.28
C SER A 35 -1.28 16.96 -4.67
N THR A 36 -1.70 15.87 -5.30
CA THR A 36 -1.37 14.51 -4.87
C THR A 36 -1.11 13.61 -6.07
N ILE A 37 -0.58 12.41 -5.83
CA ILE A 37 -0.32 11.42 -6.88
C ILE A 37 -1.61 10.99 -7.61
N PRO A 38 -1.55 10.66 -8.91
CA PRO A 38 -2.70 10.24 -9.69
C PRO A 38 -3.43 9.04 -9.09
N LEU A 39 -2.68 8.12 -8.47
CA LEU A 39 -3.24 6.99 -7.76
C LEU A 39 -4.19 7.41 -6.62
N ASP A 40 -3.81 8.42 -5.84
CA ASP A 40 -4.64 8.96 -4.78
C ASP A 40 -5.88 9.67 -5.35
N HIS A 41 -5.76 10.33 -6.50
CA HIS A 41 -6.93 10.88 -7.19
C HIS A 41 -7.93 9.82 -7.65
N ILE A 42 -7.44 8.68 -8.17
CA ILE A 42 -8.28 7.54 -8.54
C ILE A 42 -9.02 7.00 -7.31
N VAL A 43 -8.31 6.80 -6.19
CA VAL A 43 -8.92 6.35 -4.94
C VAL A 43 -9.96 7.36 -4.46
N ASN A 44 -9.62 8.65 -4.40
CA ASN A 44 -10.55 9.70 -3.99
C ASN A 44 -11.77 9.80 -4.91
N PHE A 45 -11.62 9.50 -6.20
CA PHE A 45 -12.75 9.43 -7.14
C PHE A 45 -13.69 8.26 -6.81
N VAL A 46 -13.13 7.08 -6.53
CA VAL A 46 -13.90 5.91 -6.08
C VAL A 46 -14.61 6.20 -4.75
N LEU A 47 -13.96 6.91 -3.83
CA LEU A 47 -14.53 7.30 -2.54
C LEU A 47 -15.64 8.35 -2.59
N LYS A 48 -15.86 8.99 -3.75
CA LYS A 48 -16.98 9.92 -3.99
C LYS A 48 -18.27 9.20 -4.38
N ILE A 49 -18.19 7.91 -4.76
CA ILE A 49 -19.39 7.13 -5.09
C ILE A 49 -20.28 7.04 -3.84
N PRO A 50 -21.59 7.38 -3.94
CA PRO A 50 -22.49 7.35 -2.81
C PRO A 50 -22.58 5.92 -2.24
N TYR A 51 -22.70 5.80 -0.91
CA TYR A 51 -22.75 4.53 -0.16
C TYR A 51 -21.52 3.60 -0.28
N PHE A 52 -20.54 3.92 -1.13
CA PHE A 52 -19.34 3.09 -1.30
C PHE A 52 -18.62 2.88 0.03
N ARG A 53 -18.48 3.93 0.83
CA ARG A 53 -17.81 3.92 2.13
C ARG A 53 -18.38 2.89 3.09
N GLU A 54 -19.70 2.88 3.23
CA GLU A 54 -20.41 2.02 4.18
C GLU A 54 -20.42 0.57 3.68
N VAL A 55 -20.77 0.34 2.42
CA VAL A 55 -20.83 -0.99 1.82
C VAL A 55 -19.44 -1.63 1.74
N TYR A 56 -18.46 -0.92 1.19
CA TYR A 56 -17.11 -1.44 1.00
C TYR A 56 -16.40 -1.65 2.34
N GLY A 57 -16.45 -0.67 3.26
CA GLY A 57 -15.83 -0.79 4.57
C GLY A 57 -16.39 -1.97 5.37
N THR A 58 -17.71 -2.16 5.34
CA THR A 58 -18.39 -3.28 5.99
C THR A 58 -17.97 -4.62 5.40
N LEU A 59 -17.98 -4.74 4.07
CA LEU A 59 -17.55 -5.96 3.38
C LEU A 59 -16.10 -6.31 3.72
N VAL A 60 -15.18 -5.35 3.68
CA VAL A 60 -13.76 -5.60 3.95
C VAL A 60 -13.54 -6.06 5.38
N ILE A 61 -14.22 -5.47 6.37
CA ILE A 61 -14.09 -5.91 7.77
C ILE A 61 -14.68 -7.30 7.95
N ILE A 62 -15.89 -7.56 7.44
CA ILE A 62 -16.53 -8.88 7.51
C ILE A 62 -15.61 -9.94 6.89
N ILE A 63 -15.15 -9.74 5.65
CA ILE A 63 -14.22 -10.66 4.99
C ILE A 63 -12.95 -10.82 5.82
N GLY A 64 -12.37 -9.71 6.31
CA GLY A 64 -11.15 -9.72 7.12
C GLY A 64 -11.27 -10.56 8.39
N VAL A 65 -12.45 -10.57 9.03
CA VAL A 65 -12.79 -11.35 10.22
C VAL A 65 -13.03 -12.81 9.88
N PHE A 66 -13.82 -13.12 8.85
CA PHE A 66 -14.20 -14.50 8.52
C PHE A 66 -13.11 -15.32 7.82
N LEU A 67 -12.25 -14.68 7.03
CA LEU A 67 -11.26 -15.35 6.17
C LEU A 67 -10.26 -16.25 6.94
N PRO A 68 -9.72 -15.87 8.11
CA PRO A 68 -8.89 -16.76 8.95
C PRO A 68 -9.62 -18.01 9.47
N PHE A 69 -10.92 -17.91 9.75
CA PHE A 69 -11.73 -19.04 10.22
C PHE A 69 -12.06 -19.99 9.07
N TYR A 70 -12.44 -19.46 7.91
CA TYR A 70 -12.69 -20.26 6.73
C TYR A 70 -11.44 -21.03 6.27
N LYS A 71 -10.28 -20.38 6.25
CA LYS A 71 -9.00 -21.03 5.89
C LYS A 71 -8.40 -21.89 7.03
N LYS A 72 -9.07 -21.99 8.19
CA LYS A 72 -8.57 -22.66 9.41
C LYS A 72 -7.14 -22.23 9.80
N THR A 73 -6.75 -21.00 9.48
CA THR A 73 -5.41 -20.47 9.78
C THR A 73 -5.35 -19.71 11.10
N TRP A 74 -6.50 -19.53 11.76
CA TRP A 74 -6.65 -18.70 12.96
C TRP A 74 -5.78 -19.16 14.13
N ASN A 75 -5.51 -20.47 14.27
CA ASN A 75 -4.71 -21.04 15.37
C ASN A 75 -3.39 -21.69 14.89
N LYS A 76 -2.81 -21.21 13.79
CA LYS A 76 -1.52 -21.77 13.32
C LYS A 76 -0.38 -21.47 14.28
N ASN A 77 -0.25 -20.20 14.67
CA ASN A 77 0.77 -19.71 15.60
C ASN A 77 0.12 -18.71 16.57
N THR A 78 0.77 -18.44 17.71
CA THR A 78 0.32 -17.45 18.72
C THR A 78 0.00 -16.08 18.09
N THR A 79 0.84 -15.60 17.18
CA THR A 79 0.61 -14.35 16.43
C THR A 79 -0.69 -14.39 15.63
N SER A 80 -0.97 -15.50 14.93
CA SER A 80 -2.20 -15.64 14.14
C SER A 80 -3.44 -15.67 15.01
N MET A 81 -3.35 -16.27 16.20
CA MET A 81 -4.43 -16.30 17.19
C MET A 81 -4.74 -14.90 17.70
N VAL A 82 -3.71 -14.15 18.12
CA VAL A 82 -3.85 -12.76 18.57
C VAL A 82 -4.46 -11.88 17.48
N PHE A 83 -3.95 -11.94 16.25
CA PHE A 83 -4.52 -11.16 15.13
C PHE A 83 -5.97 -11.57 14.82
N SER A 84 -6.34 -12.83 14.99
CA SER A 84 -7.72 -13.29 14.76
C SER A 84 -8.68 -12.78 15.84
N ILE A 85 -8.24 -12.73 17.10
CA ILE A 85 -9.01 -12.14 18.20
C ILE A 85 -9.19 -10.63 17.99
N LEU A 86 -8.11 -9.92 17.64
CA LEU A 86 -8.17 -8.49 17.32
C LEU A 86 -9.13 -8.19 16.16
N LYS A 87 -9.17 -9.05 15.15
CA LYS A 87 -10.15 -8.93 14.06
C LYS A 87 -11.58 -9.06 14.57
N ILE A 88 -11.88 -10.05 15.41
CA ILE A 88 -13.22 -10.19 16.00
C ILE A 88 -13.61 -8.94 16.79
N LEU A 89 -12.67 -8.35 17.55
CA LEU A 89 -12.91 -7.11 18.28
C LEU A 89 -13.27 -5.93 17.37
N ALA A 90 -12.95 -5.97 16.07
CA ALA A 90 -13.38 -4.95 15.11
C ALA A 90 -14.90 -4.97 14.83
N LEU A 91 -15.61 -6.09 15.08
CA LEU A 91 -17.04 -6.21 14.81
C LEU A 91 -17.90 -5.26 15.67
N PRO A 92 -17.73 -5.18 17.01
CA PRO A 92 -18.40 -4.16 17.81
C PRO A 92 -18.20 -2.73 17.29
N PHE A 93 -16.97 -2.36 16.92
CA PHE A 93 -16.69 -1.03 16.38
C PHE A 93 -17.38 -0.78 15.04
N LEU A 94 -17.47 -1.80 14.18
CA LEU A 94 -18.23 -1.72 12.93
C LEU A 94 -19.72 -1.45 13.20
N PHE A 95 -20.34 -2.17 14.14
CA PHE A 95 -21.74 -1.92 14.51
C PHE A 95 -21.93 -0.52 15.10
N MET A 96 -20.99 -0.02 15.89
CA MET A 96 -21.05 1.35 16.43
C MET A 96 -21.03 2.40 15.33
N VAL A 97 -20.22 2.20 14.28
CA VAL A 97 -20.19 3.08 13.10
C VAL A 97 -21.51 3.03 12.33
N LEU A 98 -22.00 1.83 12.01
CA LEU A 98 -23.19 1.65 11.17
C LEU A 98 -24.48 2.11 11.87
N LEU A 99 -24.61 1.82 13.15
CA LEU A 99 -25.79 2.20 13.95
C LEU A 99 -25.67 3.61 14.51
N ASN A 100 -24.50 4.25 14.35
CA ASN A 100 -24.14 5.53 14.95
C ASN A 100 -24.46 5.58 16.46
N LYS A 101 -24.27 4.44 17.15
CA LYS A 101 -24.62 4.23 18.56
C LYS A 101 -23.45 3.54 19.26
N GLY A 102 -22.97 4.15 20.35
CA GLY A 102 -21.87 3.62 21.16
C GLY A 102 -21.56 4.53 22.34
N PRO A 103 -20.57 4.16 23.18
CA PRO A 103 -20.13 4.97 24.30
C PRO A 103 -19.70 6.37 23.82
N GLU A 104 -20.13 7.41 24.53
CA GLU A 104 -19.98 8.80 24.10
C GLU A 104 -18.51 9.19 23.87
N PHE A 105 -17.59 8.64 24.68
CA PHE A 105 -16.15 8.81 24.49
C PHE A 105 -15.64 8.29 23.14
N LEU A 106 -16.17 7.16 22.66
CA LEU A 106 -15.73 6.51 21.43
C LEU A 106 -16.40 7.13 20.18
N MET A 107 -17.61 7.66 20.32
CA MET A 107 -18.36 8.29 19.23
C MET A 107 -17.97 9.76 19.00
N LYS A 108 -17.00 10.30 19.75
CA LYS A 108 -16.40 11.60 19.46
C LYS A 108 -15.83 11.63 18.05
N LYS A 109 -15.97 12.77 17.36
CA LYS A 109 -15.56 12.95 15.94
C LYS A 109 -14.11 12.53 15.67
N ASP A 110 -13.25 12.67 16.66
CA ASP A 110 -11.81 12.42 16.55
C ASP A 110 -11.40 10.95 16.81
N VAL A 111 -12.37 10.08 17.15
CA VAL A 111 -12.12 8.68 17.52
C VAL A 111 -12.69 7.74 16.46
N ILE A 112 -13.87 7.14 16.67
CA ILE A 112 -14.44 6.16 15.74
C ILE A 112 -14.71 6.76 14.35
N PRO A 113 -15.37 7.93 14.21
CA PRO A 113 -15.66 8.52 12.91
C PRO A 113 -14.39 8.92 12.16
N PHE A 114 -13.34 9.37 12.86
CA PHE A 114 -12.04 9.67 12.28
C PHE A 114 -11.37 8.41 11.75
N ILE A 115 -11.24 7.37 12.58
CA ILE A 115 -10.65 6.09 12.19
C ILE A 115 -11.37 5.51 10.97
N TRP A 116 -12.70 5.54 10.97
CA TRP A 116 -13.50 5.04 9.85
C TRP A 116 -13.24 5.80 8.54
N ASN A 117 -13.42 7.13 8.57
CA ASN A 117 -13.41 7.95 7.36
C ASN A 117 -12.01 8.32 6.86
N LYS A 118 -11.02 8.39 7.75
CA LYS A 118 -9.65 8.84 7.41
C LYS A 118 -8.65 7.71 7.33
N ILE A 119 -8.91 6.56 7.96
CA ILE A 119 -7.96 5.45 8.01
C ILE A 119 -8.56 4.22 7.32
N VAL A 120 -9.62 3.63 7.87
CA VAL A 120 -10.16 2.34 7.42
C VAL A 120 -10.54 2.40 5.94
N ILE A 121 -11.40 3.33 5.55
CA ILE A 121 -11.89 3.38 4.17
C ILE A 121 -10.78 3.74 3.17
N PRO A 122 -9.99 4.82 3.37
CA PRO A 122 -8.93 5.16 2.42
C PRO A 122 -7.86 4.07 2.31
N VAL A 123 -7.42 3.49 3.43
CA VAL A 123 -6.38 2.44 3.43
C VAL A 123 -6.90 1.15 2.79
N THR A 124 -8.12 0.73 3.10
CA THR A 124 -8.69 -0.48 2.49
C THR A 124 -8.95 -0.32 1.00
N THR A 125 -9.16 0.90 0.51
CA THR A 125 -9.37 1.17 -0.92
C THR A 125 -8.05 1.35 -1.67
N ILE A 126 -7.07 2.05 -1.09
CA ILE A 126 -5.77 2.27 -1.73
C ILE A 126 -4.94 0.99 -1.82
N VAL A 127 -5.09 0.06 -0.87
CA VAL A 127 -4.27 -1.17 -0.87
C VAL A 127 -4.54 -2.04 -2.11
N PRO A 128 -5.78 -2.40 -2.47
CA PRO A 128 -6.07 -3.17 -3.68
C PRO A 128 -5.72 -2.40 -4.96
N VAL A 129 -6.12 -1.13 -5.06
CA VAL A 129 -5.83 -0.29 -6.24
C VAL A 129 -4.32 -0.16 -6.44
N GLY A 130 -3.61 0.21 -5.37
CA GLY A 130 -2.15 0.28 -5.30
C GLY A 130 -1.47 -1.03 -5.66
N SER A 131 -2.01 -2.18 -5.24
CA SER A 131 -1.42 -3.48 -5.55
C SER A 131 -1.41 -3.82 -7.05
N ILE A 132 -2.45 -3.41 -7.80
CA ILE A 132 -2.53 -3.63 -9.25
C ILE A 132 -1.42 -2.85 -9.94
N PHE A 133 -1.29 -1.56 -9.63
CA PHE A 133 -0.28 -0.71 -10.25
C PHE A 133 1.14 -0.99 -9.74
N LEU A 134 1.29 -1.40 -8.48
CA LEU A 134 2.57 -1.85 -7.93
C LEU A 134 3.08 -3.09 -8.67
N SER A 135 2.19 -4.01 -9.01
CA SER A 135 2.56 -5.15 -9.86
C SER A 135 3.14 -4.68 -11.20
N LEU A 136 2.66 -3.57 -11.77
CA LEU A 136 3.26 -3.03 -13.00
C LEU A 136 4.70 -2.55 -12.78
N ILE A 137 4.98 -1.84 -11.69
CA ILE A 137 6.34 -1.35 -11.38
C ILE A 137 7.32 -2.52 -11.18
N ILE A 138 6.88 -3.55 -10.48
CA ILE A 138 7.70 -4.72 -10.14
C ILE A 138 7.87 -5.64 -11.35
N SER A 139 6.79 -5.98 -12.05
CA SER A 139 6.80 -7.00 -13.11
C SER A 139 7.44 -6.51 -14.41
N TYR A 140 7.35 -5.22 -14.71
CA TYR A 140 7.96 -4.65 -15.90
C TYR A 140 9.38 -4.16 -15.67
N GLY A 141 10.04 -4.49 -14.55
CA GLY A 141 11.49 -4.30 -14.36
C GLY A 141 11.95 -2.85 -14.19
N LEU A 142 11.02 -1.88 -14.10
CA LEU A 142 11.35 -0.50 -13.73
C LEU A 142 12.08 -0.45 -12.39
N MET A 143 11.64 -1.28 -11.45
CA MET A 143 12.23 -1.36 -10.12
C MET A 143 13.69 -1.77 -10.14
N GLU A 144 14.02 -2.78 -10.95
CA GLU A 144 15.38 -3.22 -11.19
C GLU A 144 16.19 -2.15 -11.94
N PHE A 145 15.61 -1.49 -12.94
CA PHE A 145 16.29 -0.43 -13.71
C PHE A 145 16.72 0.72 -12.80
N VAL A 146 15.77 1.36 -12.11
CA VAL A 146 16.06 2.45 -11.16
C VAL A 146 16.98 1.95 -10.06
N GLY A 147 16.79 0.71 -9.60
CA GLY A 147 17.61 0.11 -8.58
C GLY A 147 19.08 -0.05 -8.96
N VAL A 148 19.41 -0.28 -10.24
CA VAL A 148 20.80 -0.31 -10.71
C VAL A 148 21.43 1.08 -10.65
N PHE A 149 20.72 2.12 -11.11
CA PHE A 149 21.20 3.51 -11.07
C PHE A 149 21.35 4.05 -9.65
N MET A 150 20.47 3.66 -8.74
CA MET A 150 20.45 4.15 -7.35
C MET A 150 21.33 3.31 -6.41
N ARG A 151 21.81 2.14 -6.84
CA ARG A 151 22.74 1.30 -6.07
C ARG A 151 23.96 2.05 -5.49
N PRO A 152 24.68 2.91 -6.24
CA PRO A 152 25.82 3.65 -5.69
C PRO A 152 25.45 4.66 -4.59
N ILE A 153 24.18 5.09 -4.51
CA ILE A 153 23.71 6.04 -3.49
C ILE A 153 23.15 5.28 -2.28
N MET A 154 22.26 4.30 -2.53
CA MET A 154 21.54 3.59 -1.47
C MET A 154 22.44 2.68 -0.64
N LYS A 155 23.42 2.01 -1.28
CA LYS A 155 24.30 1.06 -0.59
C LYS A 155 25.25 1.72 0.43
N PRO A 156 25.95 2.82 0.15
CA PRO A 156 26.83 3.44 1.14
C PRO A 156 26.07 4.20 2.23
N ILE A 157 24.97 4.89 1.90
CA ILE A 157 24.27 5.76 2.86
C ILE A 157 23.34 4.93 3.76
N TRP A 158 22.48 4.10 3.16
CA TRP A 158 21.41 3.39 3.89
C TRP A 158 21.67 1.89 4.05
N LYS A 159 22.74 1.35 3.46
CA LYS A 159 23.06 -0.09 3.47
C LYS A 159 21.92 -0.96 2.93
N THR A 160 21.12 -0.40 2.02
CA THR A 160 19.97 -1.05 1.38
C THR A 160 20.22 -1.24 -0.12
N PRO A 161 19.51 -2.19 -0.76
CA PRO A 161 19.66 -2.43 -2.19
C PRO A 161 19.09 -1.25 -2.98
N GLY A 162 19.63 -0.95 -4.16
CA GLY A 162 19.24 0.25 -4.91
C GLY A 162 17.74 0.32 -5.26
N ARG A 163 17.04 -0.81 -5.39
CA ARG A 163 15.57 -0.86 -5.57
C ARG A 163 14.79 -0.18 -4.44
N SER A 164 15.35 -0.07 -3.24
CA SER A 164 14.74 0.65 -2.11
C SER A 164 14.64 2.17 -2.33
N ALA A 165 15.30 2.71 -3.37
CA ALA A 165 15.13 4.11 -3.74
C ALA A 165 13.68 4.40 -4.16
N ILE A 166 12.99 3.41 -4.76
CA ILE A 166 11.58 3.54 -5.13
C ILE A 166 10.71 3.58 -3.88
N ASP A 167 11.00 2.75 -2.87
CA ASP A 167 10.31 2.83 -1.58
C ASP A 167 10.53 4.20 -0.92
N ALA A 168 11.77 4.71 -0.94
CA ALA A 168 12.08 6.02 -0.37
C ALA A 168 11.30 7.14 -1.07
N VAL A 169 11.37 7.25 -2.40
CA VAL A 169 10.64 8.29 -3.14
C VAL A 169 9.13 8.12 -2.98
N ALA A 170 8.61 6.88 -2.88
CA ALA A 170 7.19 6.64 -2.66
C ALA A 170 6.72 7.08 -1.28
N SER A 171 7.57 7.00 -0.24
CA SER A 171 7.31 7.62 1.06
C SER A 171 7.24 9.14 0.97
N PHE A 172 8.19 9.76 0.28
CA PHE A 172 8.27 11.21 0.13
C PHE A 172 7.11 11.83 -0.65
N VAL A 173 6.75 11.22 -1.78
CA VAL A 173 5.79 11.79 -2.73
C VAL A 173 4.37 11.29 -2.47
N GLY A 174 4.26 10.09 -1.90
CA GLY A 174 2.98 9.42 -1.66
C GLY A 174 2.53 9.53 -0.22
N SER A 175 2.26 8.36 0.35
CA SER A 175 1.77 8.19 1.72
C SER A 175 2.54 7.06 2.37
N TYR A 176 2.80 7.17 3.67
CA TYR A 176 3.41 6.11 4.49
C TYR A 176 2.76 4.74 4.28
N SER A 177 1.43 4.70 4.10
CA SER A 177 0.67 3.46 3.88
C SER A 177 1.01 2.82 2.54
N LEU A 178 1.22 3.63 1.52
CA LEU A 178 1.59 3.16 0.19
C LEU A 178 3.05 2.67 0.19
N ALA A 179 3.96 3.41 0.82
CA ALA A 179 5.36 3.00 0.96
C ALA A 179 5.50 1.64 1.67
N LEU A 180 4.83 1.45 2.82
CA LEU A 180 4.83 0.18 3.54
C LEU A 180 4.21 -0.97 2.72
N LEU A 181 3.22 -0.69 1.88
CA LEU A 181 2.65 -1.67 0.96
C LEU A 181 3.70 -2.14 -0.05
N ILE A 182 4.42 -1.20 -0.68
CA ILE A 182 5.51 -1.49 -1.62
C ILE A 182 6.58 -2.34 -0.93
N THR A 183 7.05 -1.90 0.23
CA THR A 183 8.11 -2.59 0.98
C THR A 183 7.69 -4.01 1.36
N ASN A 184 6.47 -4.19 1.87
CA ASN A 184 5.95 -5.51 2.23
C ASN A 184 5.81 -6.44 1.01
N ARG A 185 5.38 -5.90 -0.15
CA ARG A 185 5.25 -6.69 -1.38
C ARG A 185 6.62 -7.15 -1.87
N VAL A 186 7.58 -6.24 -1.97
CA VAL A 186 8.94 -6.51 -2.43
C VAL A 186 9.65 -7.48 -1.47
N TYR A 187 9.43 -7.33 -0.16
CA TYR A 187 9.90 -8.28 0.84
C TYR A 187 9.33 -9.69 0.61
N LYS A 188 8.02 -9.83 0.39
CA LYS A 188 7.38 -11.13 0.13
C LYS A 188 7.83 -11.81 -1.17
N GLU A 189 8.32 -11.04 -2.14
CA GLU A 189 8.91 -11.57 -3.37
C GLU A 189 10.38 -12.01 -3.20
N GLY A 190 10.91 -12.00 -1.97
CA GLY A 190 12.29 -12.41 -1.68
C GLY A 190 13.34 -11.39 -2.12
N LYS A 191 12.92 -10.17 -2.48
CA LYS A 191 13.80 -9.10 -2.93
C LYS A 191 14.41 -8.33 -1.74
N TYR A 192 13.88 -8.43 -0.53
CA TYR A 192 14.49 -7.82 0.66
C TYR A 192 14.85 -8.86 1.71
N THR A 193 16.02 -8.69 2.33
CA THR A 193 16.35 -9.38 3.58
C THR A 193 15.58 -8.76 4.76
N ASN A 194 15.46 -9.50 5.86
CA ASN A 194 14.81 -8.99 7.07
C ASN A 194 15.44 -7.68 7.56
N LYS A 195 16.78 -7.57 7.50
CA LYS A 195 17.51 -6.36 7.92
C LYS A 195 17.17 -5.17 7.01
N GLU A 196 17.20 -5.37 5.69
CA GLU A 196 16.88 -4.31 4.73
C GLU A 196 15.42 -3.86 4.84
N ALA A 197 14.48 -4.80 4.98
CA ALA A 197 13.06 -4.48 5.13
C ALA A 197 12.79 -3.65 6.40
N VAL A 198 13.45 -3.97 7.51
CA VAL A 198 13.34 -3.19 8.75
C VAL A 198 13.92 -1.79 8.56
N ILE A 199 15.11 -1.65 7.96
CA ILE A 199 15.73 -0.34 7.69
C ILE A 199 14.85 0.53 6.78
N ILE A 200 14.25 -0.05 5.74
CA ILE A 200 13.37 0.66 4.82
C ILE A 200 12.08 1.09 5.54
N ALA A 201 11.45 0.17 6.26
CA ALA A 201 10.20 0.44 6.97
C ALA A 201 10.38 1.52 8.05
N THR A 202 11.47 1.50 8.81
CA THR A 202 11.70 2.49 9.88
C THR A 202 12.37 3.77 9.38
N GLY A 203 13.32 3.66 8.45
CA GLY A 203 14.12 4.78 7.97
C GLY A 203 13.41 5.63 6.91
N PHE A 204 12.65 5.01 6.01
CA PHE A 204 11.99 5.72 4.92
C PHE A 204 10.49 5.90 5.10
N SER A 205 9.79 4.97 5.75
CA SER A 205 8.32 5.06 5.84
C SER A 205 7.81 5.81 7.09
N PHE A 206 8.68 6.08 8.07
CA PHE A 206 8.31 6.77 9.32
C PHE A 206 8.92 8.15 9.47
N TYR A 207 10.12 8.37 8.90
CA TYR A 207 10.88 9.61 9.12
C TYR A 207 10.67 10.67 8.04
N LEU A 208 9.90 10.32 6.99
CA LEU A 208 9.67 11.09 5.77
C LEU A 208 8.22 10.96 5.34
#